data_AF-A0A1B6K2J4-F1
#
_entry.id   AF-A0A1B6K2J4-F1
#
_cell.length_a   1.000
_cell.length_b   1.000
_cell.length_c   1.000
_cell.angle_alpha   90.00
_cell.angle_beta   90.00
_cell.angle_gamma   90.00
#
_symmetry.space_group_name_H-M   'P 1'
#
loop_
_entity.id
_entity.type
_entity.pdbx_description
1 polymer ?
#
loop_
_entity_poly.entity_id
_entity_poly.type
_entity_poly.pdbx_seq_one_letter_code
_entity_poly.pdbx_strand_id
1 'polypeptide(L)'
;MNLYKRGMIFVTFLGSCLGIALVAAALGTKHWVTSRAKRTPNPLESDGLVHLGLFYGDKDLNVAYGWRNYPFTVVDTMRSDPSFMVYSYWLTTVACLSLSLLFAAAAAVFAVINTATTPIGALTGVPGLYLWNIATLVFQCTSIGFWIAQFYERLQYNVLGLEEKSNHWTSQGMASFGFSFWLAVGAAFVHFVNILFIYFGTRESRAKAASIPVLEEKGNGAIMLY
;
A
#
# COMPACT_ATOMS: atom_id res chain seq x y z
N MET A 1 31.03 0.92 11.32
CA MET A 1 29.80 0.10 11.26
C MET A 1 30.15 -1.25 10.63
N ASN A 2 29.74 -2.39 11.20
CA ASN A 2 30.16 -3.70 10.68
C ASN A 2 29.52 -3.99 9.30
N LEU A 3 30.22 -4.71 8.42
CA LEU A 3 29.80 -4.94 7.02
C LEU A 3 28.39 -5.54 6.93
N TYR A 4 28.06 -6.46 7.83
CA TYR A 4 26.73 -7.06 7.96
C TYR A 4 25.62 -6.01 8.10
N LYS A 5 25.77 -5.04 9.00
CA LYS A 5 24.78 -3.97 9.21
C LYS A 5 24.60 -3.10 7.96
N ARG A 6 25.69 -2.78 7.26
CA ARG A 6 25.63 -2.03 5.99
C ARG A 6 24.90 -2.82 4.91
N GLY A 7 25.18 -4.13 4.79
CA GLY A 7 24.48 -5.01 3.86
C GLY A 7 22.98 -5.08 4.14
N MET A 8 22.58 -5.27 5.40
CA MET A 8 21.17 -5.34 5.79
C MET A 8 20.42 -4.03 5.49
N ILE A 9 21.05 -2.87 5.75
CA ILE A 9 20.45 -1.56 5.41
C ILE A 9 20.38 -1.37 3.89
N PHE A 10 21.39 -1.80 3.13
CA PHE A 10 21.35 -1.70 1.68
C PHE A 10 20.23 -2.56 1.06
N VAL A 11 19.95 -3.75 1.62
CA VAL A 11 18.80 -4.56 1.20
C VAL A 11 17.47 -3.81 1.40
N THR A 12 17.36 -3.00 2.46
CA THR A 12 16.14 -2.21 2.70
C THR A 12 15.91 -1.12 1.65
N PHE A 13 16.99 -0.57 1.07
CA PHE A 13 16.88 0.34 -0.08
C PHE A 13 16.24 -0.37 -1.28
N LEU A 14 16.74 -1.57 -1.63
CA LEU A 14 16.17 -2.36 -2.72
C LEU A 14 14.71 -2.72 -2.44
N GLY A 15 14.39 -3.09 -1.19
CA GLY A 15 13.02 -3.33 -0.75
C GLY A 15 12.12 -2.10 -0.92
N SER A 16 12.59 -0.92 -0.54
CA SER A 16 11.83 0.33 -0.73
C SER A 16 11.61 0.64 -2.22
N CYS A 17 12.61 0.46 -3.08
CA CYS A 17 12.45 0.61 -4.53
C CYS A 17 11.41 -0.37 -5.12
N LEU A 18 11.45 -1.64 -4.69
CA LEU A 18 10.45 -2.62 -5.09
C LEU A 18 9.05 -2.22 -4.60
N GLY A 19 8.93 -1.80 -3.34
CA GLY A 19 7.66 -1.32 -2.77
C GLY A 19 7.09 -0.11 -3.53
N ILE A 20 7.93 0.84 -3.93
CA ILE A 20 7.55 1.98 -4.79
C ILE A 20 7.01 1.47 -6.13
N ALA A 21 7.73 0.56 -6.80
CA ALA A 21 7.31 0.01 -8.09
C ALA A 21 5.96 -0.73 -7.98
N LEU A 22 5.77 -1.52 -6.93
CA LEU A 22 4.52 -2.25 -6.67
C LEU A 22 3.35 -1.29 -6.41
N VAL A 23 3.52 -0.24 -5.59
CA VAL A 23 2.45 0.74 -5.35
C VAL A 23 2.16 1.56 -6.61
N ALA A 24 3.18 1.97 -7.37
CA ALA A 24 2.98 2.68 -8.62
C ALA A 24 2.21 1.84 -9.65
N ALA A 25 2.57 0.55 -9.77
CA ALA A 25 1.85 -0.39 -10.61
C ALA A 25 0.40 -0.61 -10.12
N ALA A 26 0.19 -0.72 -8.81
CA ALA A 26 -1.14 -0.80 -8.23
C ALA A 26 -1.99 0.43 -8.59
N LEU A 27 -1.46 1.65 -8.43
CA LEU A 27 -2.15 2.89 -8.77
C LEU A 27 -2.47 3.03 -10.26
N GLY A 28 -1.57 2.59 -11.14
CA GLY A 28 -1.68 2.78 -12.59
C GLY A 28 -2.52 1.72 -13.32
N THR A 29 -2.80 0.57 -12.70
CA THR A 29 -3.49 -0.54 -13.36
C THR A 29 -4.99 -0.57 -13.04
N LYS A 30 -5.79 -1.17 -13.94
CA LYS A 30 -7.26 -1.20 -13.87
C LYS A 30 -7.84 -2.46 -13.19
N HIS A 31 -7.04 -3.18 -12.41
CA HIS A 31 -7.40 -4.50 -11.89
C HIS A 31 -7.40 -4.55 -10.36
N TRP A 32 -8.01 -3.57 -9.70
CA TRP A 32 -8.24 -3.61 -8.25
C TRP A 32 -9.40 -4.53 -7.89
N VAL A 33 -10.44 -4.55 -8.71
CA VAL A 33 -11.53 -5.52 -8.65
C VAL A 33 -11.77 -6.10 -10.04
N THR A 34 -11.94 -7.41 -10.10
CA THR A 34 -12.34 -8.14 -11.29
C THR A 34 -13.68 -8.80 -11.01
N SER A 35 -14.61 -8.67 -11.95
CA SER A 35 -15.94 -9.25 -11.79
C SER A 35 -16.46 -9.81 -13.09
N ARG A 36 -17.28 -10.87 -13.00
CA ARG A 36 -18.15 -11.26 -14.11
C ARG A 36 -19.46 -10.50 -14.02
N ALA A 37 -20.08 -10.31 -15.17
CA ALA A 37 -21.41 -9.70 -15.27
C ALA A 37 -22.29 -10.56 -16.17
N LYS A 38 -23.58 -10.61 -15.85
CA LYS A 38 -24.59 -11.30 -16.65
C LYS A 38 -25.86 -10.47 -16.71
N ARG A 39 -26.67 -10.64 -17.74
CA ARG A 39 -27.99 -10.05 -17.80
C ARG A 39 -29.00 -10.95 -17.12
N THR A 40 -29.91 -10.36 -16.34
CA THR A 40 -31.00 -11.11 -15.69
C THR A 40 -31.99 -11.74 -16.67
N PRO A 41 -32.33 -11.16 -17.84
CA PRO A 41 -33.29 -11.76 -18.77
C PRO A 41 -32.72 -12.95 -19.55
N ASN A 42 -31.42 -12.96 -19.86
CA ASN A 42 -30.76 -14.03 -20.63
C ASN A 42 -29.37 -14.39 -20.07
N PRO A 43 -29.29 -14.98 -18.87
CA PRO A 43 -28.02 -15.21 -18.15
C PRO A 43 -27.12 -16.29 -18.77
N LEU A 44 -27.66 -17.14 -19.65
CA LEU A 44 -26.91 -18.19 -20.35
C LEU A 44 -26.28 -17.71 -21.66
N GLU A 45 -26.84 -16.65 -22.25
CA GLU A 45 -26.41 -16.11 -23.54
C GLU A 45 -25.58 -14.83 -23.38
N SER A 46 -25.73 -14.16 -22.25
CA SER A 46 -24.96 -12.96 -21.90
C SER A 46 -23.74 -13.32 -21.05
N ASP A 47 -22.62 -12.69 -21.37
CA ASP A 47 -21.39 -12.77 -20.58
C ASP A 47 -20.75 -11.39 -20.52
N GLY A 48 -20.09 -11.11 -19.42
CA GLY A 48 -19.52 -9.81 -19.15
C GLY A 48 -18.31 -9.95 -18.25
N LEU A 49 -17.31 -9.13 -18.53
CA LEU A 49 -16.08 -9.02 -17.75
C LEU A 49 -15.89 -7.56 -17.37
N VAL A 50 -15.71 -7.29 -16.08
CA VAL A 50 -15.52 -5.94 -15.57
C VAL A 50 -14.20 -5.89 -14.84
N HIS A 51 -13.40 -4.89 -15.20
CA HIS A 51 -12.14 -4.55 -14.58
C HIS A 51 -12.25 -3.14 -14.00
N LEU A 52 -12.12 -3.04 -12.69
CA LEU A 52 -12.20 -1.78 -11.95
C LEU A 52 -10.83 -1.47 -11.35
N GLY A 53 -10.24 -0.34 -11.77
CA GLY A 53 -9.09 0.28 -11.10
C GLY A 53 -9.52 1.33 -10.08
N LEU A 54 -8.54 2.09 -9.57
CA LEU A 54 -8.84 3.22 -8.69
C LEU A 54 -9.40 4.43 -9.44
N PHE A 55 -8.92 4.68 -10.66
CA PHE A 55 -9.29 5.88 -11.43
C PHE A 55 -10.10 5.56 -12.68
N TYR A 56 -9.79 4.44 -13.33
CA TYR A 56 -10.38 3.99 -14.58
C TYR A 56 -10.78 2.52 -14.47
N GLY A 57 -11.80 2.14 -15.22
CA GLY A 57 -12.20 0.75 -15.40
C GLY A 57 -12.61 0.49 -16.85
N ASP A 58 -12.71 -0.78 -17.19
CA ASP A 58 -13.19 -1.25 -18.48
C ASP A 58 -14.23 -2.35 -18.25
N LYS A 59 -15.30 -2.34 -19.03
CA LYS A 59 -16.31 -3.41 -19.05
C LYS A 59 -16.41 -3.97 -20.47
N ASP A 60 -16.21 -5.26 -20.61
CA ASP A 60 -16.46 -6.02 -21.83
C ASP A 60 -17.79 -6.73 -21.68
N LEU A 61 -18.77 -6.39 -22.49
CA LEU A 61 -20.12 -6.91 -22.40
C LEU A 61 -20.52 -7.59 -23.71
N ASN A 62 -21.09 -8.79 -23.60
CA ASN A 62 -21.63 -9.55 -24.72
C ASN A 62 -23.09 -9.89 -24.47
N VAL A 63 -23.95 -9.44 -25.37
CA VAL A 63 -25.41 -9.70 -25.35
C VAL A 63 -25.81 -10.81 -26.33
N ALA A 64 -24.93 -11.79 -26.55
CA ALA A 64 -25.02 -12.86 -27.55
C ALA A 64 -24.76 -12.44 -29.01
N TYR A 65 -24.39 -11.18 -29.24
CA TYR A 65 -24.09 -10.64 -30.58
C TYR A 65 -22.63 -10.15 -30.71
N GLY A 66 -21.76 -10.59 -29.80
CA GLY A 66 -20.34 -10.26 -29.77
C GLY A 66 -19.95 -9.33 -28.63
N TRP A 67 -18.65 -9.28 -28.35
CA TRP A 67 -18.06 -8.50 -27.26
C TRP A 67 -17.91 -7.04 -27.63
N ARG A 68 -18.29 -6.16 -26.71
CA ARG A 68 -18.12 -4.71 -26.82
C ARG A 68 -17.43 -4.18 -25.58
N ASN A 69 -16.36 -3.42 -25.80
CA ASN A 69 -15.61 -2.77 -24.74
C ASN A 69 -16.19 -1.39 -24.46
N TYR A 70 -16.33 -1.07 -23.18
CA TYR A 70 -16.79 0.23 -22.72
C TYR A 70 -15.86 0.72 -21.59
N PRO A 71 -14.93 1.64 -21.88
CA PRO A 71 -14.13 2.25 -20.83
C PRO A 71 -14.98 3.22 -20.00
N PHE A 72 -14.66 3.36 -18.72
CA PHE A 72 -15.30 4.34 -17.85
C PHE A 72 -14.34 4.91 -16.81
N THR A 73 -14.66 6.11 -16.33
CA THR A 73 -13.93 6.80 -15.27
C THR A 73 -14.65 6.58 -13.95
N VAL A 74 -13.93 6.13 -12.92
CA VAL A 74 -14.49 5.80 -11.60
C VAL A 74 -15.12 7.03 -10.95
N VAL A 75 -14.49 8.20 -11.09
CA VAL A 75 -14.98 9.47 -10.54
C VAL A 75 -16.31 9.88 -11.17
N ASP A 76 -16.43 9.77 -12.50
CA ASP A 76 -17.68 10.11 -13.20
C ASP A 76 -18.79 9.13 -12.84
N THR A 77 -18.47 7.84 -12.72
CA THR A 77 -19.42 6.83 -12.25
C THR A 77 -19.90 7.14 -10.83
N MET A 78 -19.02 7.46 -9.88
CA MET A 78 -19.41 7.84 -8.51
C MET A 78 -20.27 9.11 -8.46
N ARG A 79 -20.06 10.07 -9.36
CA ARG A 79 -20.91 11.27 -9.47
C ARG A 79 -22.30 10.93 -9.99
N SER A 80 -22.38 10.06 -11.00
CA SER A 80 -23.65 9.61 -11.58
C SER A 80 -24.42 8.67 -10.66
N ASP A 81 -23.71 7.80 -9.93
CA ASP A 81 -24.24 6.77 -9.04
C ASP A 81 -23.54 6.85 -7.67
N PRO A 82 -24.06 7.64 -6.73
CA PRO A 82 -23.50 7.73 -5.38
C PRO A 82 -23.53 6.40 -4.60
N SER A 83 -24.33 5.42 -5.05
CA SER A 83 -24.40 4.08 -4.45
C SER A 83 -23.32 3.13 -4.94
N PHE A 84 -22.59 3.51 -6.01
CA PHE A 84 -21.55 2.69 -6.63
C PHE A 84 -20.39 2.42 -5.67
N MET A 85 -19.85 3.47 -5.04
CA MET A 85 -18.74 3.38 -4.09
C MET A 85 -18.88 4.41 -2.98
N VAL A 86 -18.32 4.12 -1.81
CA VAL A 86 -18.23 5.09 -0.72
C VAL A 86 -17.05 6.01 -1.00
N TYR A 87 -17.35 7.25 -1.37
CA TYR A 87 -16.33 8.22 -1.81
C TYR A 87 -15.20 8.42 -0.80
N SER A 88 -15.51 8.47 0.50
CA SER A 88 -14.50 8.64 1.56
C SER A 88 -13.51 7.46 1.62
N TYR A 89 -13.98 6.23 1.39
CA TYR A 89 -13.10 5.05 1.43
C TYR A 89 -12.18 5.02 0.21
N TRP A 90 -12.71 5.34 -0.96
CA TRP A 90 -11.91 5.51 -2.17
C TRP A 90 -10.85 6.62 -2.00
N LEU A 91 -11.25 7.79 -1.50
CA LEU A 91 -10.35 8.92 -1.31
C LEU A 91 -9.23 8.59 -0.32
N THR A 92 -9.56 7.98 0.82
CA THR A 92 -8.57 7.54 1.80
C THR A 92 -7.62 6.51 1.21
N THR A 93 -8.12 5.56 0.42
CA THR A 93 -7.29 4.54 -0.27
C THR A 93 -6.24 5.20 -1.16
N VAL A 94 -6.67 6.12 -2.03
CA VAL A 94 -5.80 6.84 -2.97
C VAL A 94 -4.81 7.75 -2.25
N ALA A 95 -5.29 8.54 -1.28
CA ALA A 95 -4.46 9.46 -0.52
C ALA A 95 -3.37 8.72 0.28
N CYS A 96 -3.73 7.62 0.94
CA CYS A 96 -2.78 6.82 1.72
C CYS A 96 -1.73 6.15 0.83
N LEU A 97 -2.10 5.60 -0.34
CA LEU A 97 -1.09 5.04 -1.27
C LEU A 97 -0.14 6.11 -1.78
N SER A 98 -0.68 7.28 -2.14
CA SER A 98 0.12 8.41 -2.63
C SER A 98 1.11 8.89 -1.57
N LEU A 99 0.65 9.01 -0.32
CA LEU A 99 1.50 9.38 0.80
C LEU A 99 2.52 8.27 1.16
N SER A 100 2.15 7.01 1.01
CA SER A 100 3.07 5.88 1.19
C SER A 100 4.22 5.90 0.19
N LEU A 101 4.00 6.35 -1.05
CA LEU A 101 5.08 6.52 -2.04
C LEU A 101 6.11 7.55 -1.59
N LEU A 102 5.66 8.67 -1.01
CA LEU A 102 6.55 9.72 -0.51
C LEU A 102 7.42 9.19 0.65
N PHE A 103 6.82 8.46 1.59
CA PHE A 103 7.56 7.88 2.70
C PHE A 103 8.47 6.71 2.27
N ALA A 104 8.06 5.91 1.29
CA ALA A 104 8.90 4.86 0.71
C ALA A 104 10.12 5.45 0.00
N ALA A 105 9.94 6.57 -0.71
CA ALA A 105 11.05 7.30 -1.33
C ALA A 105 12.01 7.88 -0.28
N ALA A 106 11.48 8.49 0.79
CA ALA A 106 12.30 8.92 1.92
C ALA A 106 13.08 7.75 2.54
N ALA A 107 12.42 6.60 2.77
CA ALA A 107 13.06 5.39 3.28
C ALA A 107 14.21 4.92 2.38
N ALA A 108 14.00 4.91 1.06
CA ALA A 108 15.02 4.55 0.08
C ALA A 108 16.24 5.50 0.13
N VAL A 109 15.99 6.82 0.10
CA VAL A 109 17.04 7.85 0.15
C VAL A 109 17.86 7.70 1.43
N PHE A 110 17.21 7.63 2.59
CA PHE A 110 17.90 7.51 3.86
C PHE A 110 18.62 6.16 4.01
N ALA A 111 18.09 5.07 3.46
CA ALA A 111 18.78 3.77 3.46
C ALA A 111 20.11 3.83 2.68
N VAL A 112 20.13 4.48 1.51
CA VAL A 112 21.38 4.68 0.74
C VAL A 112 22.35 5.56 1.50
N ILE A 113 21.89 6.67 2.08
CA ILE A 113 22.73 7.56 2.90
C ILE A 113 23.33 6.81 4.09
N ASN A 114 22.57 5.98 4.80
CA ASN A 114 23.08 5.16 5.92
C ASN A 114 24.05 4.05 5.49
N THR A 115 24.02 3.66 4.21
CA THR A 115 24.96 2.69 3.67
C THR A 115 26.32 3.34 3.42
N ALA A 116 26.32 4.54 2.80
CA ALA A 116 27.52 5.29 2.47
C ALA A 116 28.13 6.03 3.67
N THR A 117 27.29 6.54 4.57
CA THR A 117 27.68 7.40 5.69
C THR A 117 27.17 6.83 7.02
N THR A 118 27.56 7.44 8.15
CA THR A 118 27.07 7.06 9.48
C THR A 118 26.36 8.24 10.14
N PRO A 119 25.12 8.56 9.72
CA PRO A 119 24.37 9.66 10.28
C PRO A 119 23.91 9.34 11.72
N ILE A 120 24.02 10.34 12.60
CA ILE A 120 23.68 10.22 14.04
C ILE A 120 22.27 10.77 14.34
N GLY A 121 21.68 11.52 13.40
CA GLY A 121 20.39 12.21 13.61
C GLY A 121 19.19 11.27 13.77
N ALA A 122 18.16 11.72 14.48
CA ALA A 122 16.94 10.93 14.73
C ALA A 122 16.16 10.59 13.45
N LEU A 123 16.16 11.49 12.46
CA LEU A 123 15.44 11.30 11.18
C LEU A 123 16.29 10.65 10.09
N THR A 124 17.61 10.78 10.18
CA THR A 124 18.55 10.34 9.15
C THR A 124 19.33 9.10 9.54
N GLY A 125 19.42 8.75 10.82
CA GLY A 125 20.08 7.55 11.32
C GLY A 125 19.16 6.32 11.35
N VAL A 126 19.59 5.30 12.09
CA VAL A 126 18.82 4.06 12.29
C VAL A 126 17.38 4.29 12.77
N PRO A 127 17.10 5.20 13.75
CA PRO A 127 15.72 5.48 14.16
C PRO A 127 14.86 6.01 13.01
N GLY A 128 15.45 6.83 12.14
CA GLY A 128 14.81 7.34 10.93
C GLY A 128 14.43 6.23 9.97
N LEU A 129 15.31 5.24 9.75
CA LEU A 129 15.00 4.08 8.90
C LEU A 129 13.75 3.32 9.38
N TYR A 130 13.57 3.16 10.70
CA TYR A 130 12.33 2.60 11.24
C TYR A 130 11.15 3.54 11.01
N LEU A 131 11.28 4.83 11.31
CA LEU A 131 10.22 5.82 11.16
C LEU A 131 9.63 5.80 9.74
N TRP A 132 10.48 5.90 8.72
CA TRP A 132 10.03 5.97 7.32
C TRP A 132 9.38 4.66 6.83
N ASN A 133 9.95 3.50 7.19
CA ASN A 133 9.36 2.20 6.80
C ASN A 133 8.05 1.91 7.56
N ILE A 134 7.97 2.25 8.86
CA ILE A 134 6.74 2.09 9.66
C ILE A 134 5.66 3.02 9.15
N ALA A 135 5.98 4.30 8.90
CA ALA A 135 5.02 5.25 8.32
C ALA A 135 4.47 4.72 6.99
N THR A 136 5.36 4.27 6.09
CA THR A 136 4.96 3.68 4.82
C THR A 136 4.01 2.48 5.00
N LEU A 137 4.37 1.56 5.89
CA LEU A 137 3.56 0.38 6.19
C LEU A 137 2.18 0.75 6.75
N VAL A 138 2.11 1.72 7.67
CA VAL A 138 0.84 2.17 8.27
C VAL A 138 -0.09 2.75 7.19
N PHE A 139 0.42 3.59 6.30
CA PHE A 139 -0.38 4.14 5.19
C PHE A 139 -0.82 3.05 4.21
N GLN A 140 0.04 2.08 3.88
CA GLN A 140 -0.32 0.95 3.03
C GLN A 140 -1.42 0.08 3.68
N CYS A 141 -1.27 -0.28 4.96
CA CYS A 141 -2.27 -1.03 5.71
C CYS A 141 -3.60 -0.28 5.82
N THR A 142 -3.56 1.04 6.01
CA THR A 142 -4.75 1.88 6.06
C THR A 142 -5.48 1.85 4.71
N SER A 143 -4.75 2.03 3.61
CA SER A 143 -5.32 1.92 2.26
C SER A 143 -5.96 0.56 2.00
N ILE A 144 -5.25 -0.53 2.32
CA ILE A 144 -5.74 -1.91 2.17
C ILE A 144 -7.02 -2.11 2.99
N GLY A 145 -7.05 -1.66 4.25
CA GLY A 145 -8.21 -1.79 5.14
C GLY A 145 -9.45 -1.06 4.60
N PHE A 146 -9.28 0.19 4.15
CA PHE A 146 -10.39 0.96 3.56
C PHE A 146 -10.87 0.35 2.23
N TRP A 147 -9.98 -0.20 1.42
CA TRP A 147 -10.39 -0.90 0.19
C TRP A 147 -11.14 -2.21 0.49
N ILE A 148 -10.71 -2.97 1.50
CA ILE A 148 -11.43 -4.16 1.96
C ILE A 148 -12.83 -3.78 2.45
N ALA A 149 -12.97 -2.72 3.25
CA ALA A 149 -14.26 -2.22 3.70
C ALA A 149 -15.14 -1.81 2.50
N GLN A 150 -14.59 -1.07 1.54
CA GLN A 150 -15.24 -0.69 0.29
C GLN A 150 -15.72 -1.90 -0.51
N PHE A 151 -14.92 -2.97 -0.55
CA PHE A 151 -15.27 -4.19 -1.26
C PHE A 151 -16.47 -4.89 -0.63
N TYR A 152 -16.45 -5.11 0.68
CA TYR A 152 -17.55 -5.79 1.37
C TYR A 152 -18.79 -4.92 1.54
N GLU A 153 -18.68 -3.60 1.53
CA GLU A 153 -19.87 -2.75 1.63
C GLU A 153 -20.59 -2.60 0.28
N ARG A 154 -19.86 -2.44 -0.83
CA ARG A 154 -20.45 -2.10 -2.14
C ARG A 154 -20.02 -3.05 -3.26
N LEU A 155 -18.71 -3.20 -3.48
CA LEU A 155 -18.20 -3.80 -4.73
C LEU A 155 -18.48 -5.29 -4.86
N GLN A 156 -18.64 -6.04 -3.76
CA GLN A 156 -19.03 -7.46 -3.81
C GLN A 156 -20.44 -7.66 -4.38
N TYR A 157 -21.32 -6.66 -4.24
CA TYR A 157 -22.72 -6.75 -4.66
C TYR A 157 -22.94 -6.21 -6.06
N ASN A 158 -22.26 -5.14 -6.45
CA ASN A 158 -22.28 -4.70 -7.85
C ASN A 158 -21.11 -3.77 -8.17
N VAL A 159 -20.41 -4.06 -9.26
CA VAL A 159 -19.34 -3.22 -9.84
C VAL A 159 -19.78 -2.51 -11.13
N LEU A 160 -21.07 -2.55 -11.46
CA LEU A 160 -21.63 -1.91 -12.64
C LEU A 160 -22.26 -0.55 -12.30
N GLY A 161 -22.28 0.37 -13.27
CA GLY A 161 -22.92 1.68 -13.13
C GLY A 161 -24.45 1.61 -13.31
N LEU A 162 -25.12 2.77 -13.16
CA LEU A 162 -26.58 2.87 -13.30
C LEU A 162 -27.09 2.47 -14.69
N GLU A 163 -26.37 2.83 -15.76
CA GLU A 163 -26.75 2.50 -17.13
C GLU A 163 -26.77 0.98 -17.38
N GLU A 164 -25.82 0.25 -16.81
CA GLU A 164 -25.79 -1.22 -16.93
C GLU A 164 -26.89 -1.86 -16.10
N LYS A 165 -27.10 -1.35 -14.88
CA LYS A 165 -28.17 -1.79 -13.99
C LYS A 165 -29.55 -1.59 -14.65
N SER A 166 -29.77 -0.45 -15.30
CA SER A 166 -31.02 -0.18 -16.03
C SER A 166 -31.19 -1.09 -17.25
N ASN A 167 -30.10 -1.51 -17.88
CA ASN A 167 -30.07 -2.50 -18.97
C ASN A 167 -30.10 -3.96 -18.49
N HIS A 168 -30.48 -4.18 -17.23
CA HIS A 168 -30.65 -5.47 -16.58
C HIS A 168 -29.36 -6.29 -16.41
N TRP A 169 -28.20 -5.65 -16.35
CA TRP A 169 -26.95 -6.31 -15.97
C TRP A 169 -26.78 -6.39 -14.46
N THR A 170 -26.23 -7.51 -13.99
CA THR A 170 -25.84 -7.72 -12.60
C THR A 170 -24.46 -8.35 -12.51
N SER A 171 -23.71 -7.97 -11.47
CA SER A 171 -22.40 -8.55 -11.11
C SER A 171 -22.39 -9.10 -9.68
N GLN A 172 -23.58 -9.35 -9.12
CA GLN A 172 -23.77 -9.71 -7.73
C GLN A 172 -23.06 -11.01 -7.35
N GLY A 173 -22.18 -10.92 -6.35
CA GLY A 173 -21.41 -12.06 -5.85
C GLY A 173 -20.36 -12.61 -6.81
N MET A 174 -20.14 -11.94 -7.94
CA MET A 174 -19.18 -12.36 -8.98
C MET A 174 -17.88 -11.54 -8.96
N ALA A 175 -17.79 -10.56 -8.06
CA ALA A 175 -16.62 -9.72 -7.90
C ALA A 175 -15.57 -10.39 -7.00
N SER A 176 -14.30 -10.12 -7.29
CA SER A 176 -13.15 -10.60 -6.55
C SER A 176 -12.03 -9.54 -6.54
N PHE A 177 -11.14 -9.60 -5.56
CA PHE A 177 -9.96 -8.73 -5.55
C PHE A 177 -9.06 -9.06 -6.74
N GLY A 178 -8.76 -8.03 -7.55
CA GLY A 178 -7.90 -8.18 -8.69
C GLY A 178 -6.41 -8.07 -8.33
N PHE A 179 -5.55 -8.27 -9.33
CA PHE A 179 -4.10 -8.27 -9.16
C PHE A 179 -3.53 -6.96 -8.58
N SER A 180 -4.08 -5.80 -8.94
CA SER A 180 -3.60 -4.50 -8.45
C SER A 180 -3.74 -4.35 -6.93
N PHE A 181 -4.79 -4.94 -6.36
CA PHE A 181 -4.95 -5.00 -4.90
C PHE A 181 -3.83 -5.83 -4.26
N TRP A 182 -3.52 -6.99 -4.84
CA TRP A 182 -2.45 -7.86 -4.34
C TRP A 182 -1.05 -7.25 -4.50
N LEU A 183 -0.83 -6.38 -5.50
CA LEU A 183 0.39 -5.57 -5.59
C LEU A 183 0.55 -4.65 -4.36
N ALA A 184 -0.53 -3.98 -3.93
CA ALA A 184 -0.50 -3.13 -2.75
C ALA A 184 -0.24 -3.93 -1.46
N VAL A 185 -0.86 -5.12 -1.33
CA VAL A 185 -0.58 -6.06 -0.23
C VAL A 185 0.88 -6.52 -0.24
N GLY A 186 1.41 -6.85 -1.43
CA GLY A 186 2.82 -7.19 -1.61
C GLY A 186 3.77 -6.05 -1.20
N ALA A 187 3.43 -4.81 -1.53
CA ALA A 187 4.20 -3.64 -1.13
C ALA A 187 4.23 -3.45 0.40
N ALA A 188 3.11 -3.68 1.09
CA ALA A 188 3.04 -3.68 2.55
C ALA A 188 3.92 -4.77 3.16
N PHE A 189 3.86 -5.98 2.61
CA PHE A 189 4.72 -7.08 3.06
C PHE A 189 6.22 -6.76 2.89
N VAL A 190 6.61 -6.14 1.78
CA VAL A 190 8.00 -5.71 1.54
C VAL A 190 8.47 -4.70 2.60
N HIS A 191 7.66 -3.70 2.94
CA HIS A 191 8.02 -2.72 3.98
C HIS A 191 8.04 -3.33 5.38
N PHE A 192 7.19 -4.32 5.65
CA PHE A 192 7.27 -5.11 6.87
C PHE A 192 8.61 -5.88 6.96
N VAL A 193 9.02 -6.55 5.88
CA VAL A 193 10.31 -7.25 5.81
C VAL A 193 11.48 -6.29 5.96
N ASN A 194 11.41 -5.08 5.39
CA ASN A 194 12.42 -4.04 5.62
C ASN A 194 12.60 -3.72 7.11
N ILE A 195 11.50 -3.57 7.86
CA ILE A 195 11.56 -3.32 9.31
C ILE A 195 12.29 -4.47 10.02
N LEU A 196 12.04 -5.72 9.63
CA LEU A 196 12.75 -6.88 10.18
C LEU A 196 14.24 -6.85 9.85
N PHE A 197 14.62 -6.49 8.62
CA PHE A 197 16.03 -6.36 8.25
C PHE A 197 16.75 -5.26 9.05
N ILE A 198 16.10 -4.12 9.28
CA ILE A 198 16.65 -3.06 10.15
C ILE A 198 16.78 -3.61 11.58
N TYR A 199 15.79 -4.35 12.08
CA TYR A 199 15.82 -4.98 13.40
C TYR A 199 17.01 -5.92 13.59
N PHE A 200 17.15 -6.90 12.71
CA PHE A 200 18.26 -7.85 12.80
C PHE A 200 19.61 -7.20 12.53
N GLY A 201 19.70 -6.28 11.57
CA GLY A 201 20.92 -5.56 11.24
C GLY A 201 21.41 -4.62 12.35
N THR A 202 20.52 -4.19 13.26
CA THR A 202 20.84 -3.24 14.34
C THR A 202 20.88 -3.88 15.73
N ARG A 203 20.55 -5.17 15.85
CA ARG A 203 20.45 -5.89 17.14
C ARG A 203 21.70 -5.75 18.01
N GLU A 204 22.89 -6.00 17.47
CA GLU A 204 24.14 -5.91 18.23
C GLU A 204 24.49 -4.48 18.65
N SER A 205 24.24 -3.50 17.78
CA SER A 205 24.47 -2.08 18.12
C SER A 205 23.54 -1.62 19.24
N ARG A 206 22.29 -2.09 19.23
CA ARG A 206 21.31 -1.81 20.29
C ARG A 206 21.67 -2.49 21.60
N ALA A 207 22.13 -3.75 21.57
CA ALA A 207 22.57 -4.46 22.76
C ALA A 207 23.77 -3.76 23.43
N LYS A 208 24.75 -3.31 22.64
CA LYS A 208 25.89 -2.52 23.14
C LYS A 208 25.50 -1.15 23.70
N ALA A 209 24.54 -0.46 23.08
CA ALA A 209 24.04 0.83 23.58
C ALA A 209 23.27 0.67 24.90
N ALA A 210 22.50 -0.42 25.05
CA ALA A 210 21.77 -0.73 26.28
C ALA A 210 22.69 -1.18 27.43
N SER A 211 23.87 -1.72 27.12
CA SER A 211 24.83 -2.22 28.12
C SER A 211 25.80 -1.17 28.66
N ILE A 212 25.78 0.08 28.17
CA ILE A 212 26.55 1.19 28.77
C ILE A 212 25.67 1.76 29.89
N PRO A 213 25.92 1.44 31.18
CA PRO A 213 25.22 2.13 32.25
C PRO A 213 25.67 3.59 32.24
N VAL A 214 24.75 4.50 32.56
CA VAL A 214 25.04 5.91 32.88
C VAL A 214 26.13 5.88 33.94
N LEU A 215 27.39 6.13 33.54
CA LEU A 215 28.51 6.15 34.46
C LEU A 215 28.20 7.19 35.53
N GLU A 216 28.19 6.69 36.77
CA GLU A 216 28.19 7.45 38.02
C GLU A 216 28.77 8.85 37.85
N GLU A 217 27.94 9.85 38.16
CA GLU A 217 28.40 11.16 38.58
C GLU A 217 29.25 10.93 39.84
N LYS A 218 30.55 10.67 39.65
CA LYS A 218 31.52 10.50 40.72
C LYS A 218 31.55 11.82 41.49
N GLY A 219 30.92 11.83 42.66
CA GLY A 219 30.92 12.94 43.60
C GLY A 219 32.34 13.33 44.01
N ASN A 220 32.96 14.22 43.24
CA ASN A 220 34.19 14.90 43.62
C ASN A 220 33.82 16.23 44.29
N GLY A 221 33.23 16.13 45.48
CA GLY A 221 32.80 17.26 46.30
C GLY A 221 33.24 17.12 47.76
N ALA A 222 34.45 16.62 48.00
CA ALA A 222 35.05 16.63 49.33
C ALA A 222 36.55 16.94 49.23
N ILE A 223 36.89 18.22 49.13
CA ILE A 223 38.20 18.71 49.54
C ILE A 223 37.97 19.47 50.84
N MET A 224 38.08 18.75 51.95
CA MET A 224 38.37 19.30 53.26
C MET A 224 39.88 19.54 53.33
N LEU A 225 40.29 20.79 53.49
CA LEU A 225 41.59 21.12 54.07
C LEU A 225 41.36 22.18 55.14
N TYR A 226 41.66 21.76 56.37
CA TYR A 226 41.87 22.57 57.56
C TYR A 226 43.05 23.54 57.36
#